data_AF-A0A3D4EIP2-F1
#
_entry.id   AF-A0A3D4EIP2-F1
#
_cell.length_a   1.000
_cell.length_b   1.000
_cell.length_c   1.000
_cell.angle_alpha   90.00
_cell.angle_beta   90.00
_cell.angle_gamma   90.00
#
_symmetry.space_group_name_H-M   'P 1'
#
loop_
_entity.id
_entity.type
_entity.pdbx_description
1 polymer ?
#
loop_
_entity_poly.entity_id
_entity_poly.type
_entity_poly.pdbx_seq_one_letter_code
_entity_poly.pdbx_strand_id
1 'polypeptide(L)'
;MRNYLHIVAAVIFLGAAAYLVCLFVQVERSPETASVCRMEVDDSVEAVGRVQCDAEYITASFETVYFTVSEGQWVSGGKLVALGDASFENLVTAPCAGYFTRTLGADAPENAVGRIVSGGWRFSAKLKNAGEYRVGQRLYLTVFDKYPAYIEKIDNNTVTVRCKTGLDAVLEADKLRVTLSTAELEGLRVPQRALHSDDEGSFVYVLKADKPERTPVEVIFNKNGLCLVKGDGLFENMKVLVG
;
A
#
# COMPACT_ATOMS: atom_id res chain seq x y z
N MET A 1 -32.62 -65.57 40.64
CA MET A 1 -32.10 -64.29 41.17
C MET A 1 -30.73 -63.89 40.61
N ARG A 2 -29.79 -64.82 40.34
CA ARG A 2 -28.43 -64.49 39.86
C ARG A 2 -28.39 -63.74 38.50
N ASN A 3 -29.28 -64.07 37.56
CA ASN A 3 -29.31 -63.42 36.23
C ASN A 3 -29.82 -61.97 36.26
N TYR A 4 -30.66 -61.60 37.24
CA TYR A 4 -31.23 -60.25 37.33
C TYR A 4 -30.17 -59.23 37.77
N LEU A 5 -29.26 -59.65 38.65
CA LEU A 5 -28.16 -58.82 39.14
C LEU A 5 -27.18 -58.44 38.01
N HIS A 6 -26.90 -59.37 37.10
CA HIS A 6 -26.02 -59.14 35.95
C HIS A 6 -26.63 -58.17 34.94
N ILE A 7 -27.95 -58.25 34.71
CA ILE A 7 -28.66 -57.33 33.80
C ILE A 7 -28.65 -55.91 34.37
N VAL A 8 -28.94 -55.74 35.66
CA VAL A 8 -28.92 -54.42 36.31
C VAL A 8 -27.51 -53.82 36.30
N ALA A 9 -26.48 -54.61 36.59
CA ALA A 9 -25.09 -54.15 36.53
C ALA A 9 -24.69 -53.70 35.11
N ALA A 10 -25.13 -54.42 34.07
CA ALA A 10 -24.84 -54.06 32.68
C ALA A 10 -25.49 -52.73 32.26
N VAL A 11 -26.73 -52.46 32.71
CA VAL A 11 -27.43 -51.20 32.42
C VAL A 11 -26.76 -50.01 33.09
N ILE A 12 -26.33 -50.15 34.36
CA ILE A 12 -25.61 -49.10 35.08
C ILE A 12 -24.26 -48.82 34.40
N PHE A 13 -23.55 -49.86 33.98
CA PHE A 13 -22.26 -49.71 33.30
C PHE A 13 -22.41 -49.01 31.94
N LEU A 14 -23.44 -49.34 31.16
CA LEU A 14 -23.76 -48.65 29.90
C LEU A 14 -24.12 -47.18 30.13
N GLY A 15 -24.91 -46.87 31.17
CA GLY A 15 -25.23 -45.49 31.53
C GLY A 15 -24.00 -44.69 31.94
N ALA A 16 -23.10 -45.28 32.74
CA ALA A 16 -21.84 -44.66 33.15
C ALA A 16 -20.88 -44.46 31.97
N ALA A 17 -20.80 -45.45 31.06
CA ALA A 17 -19.98 -45.35 29.85
C ALA A 17 -20.51 -44.26 28.90
N ALA A 18 -21.83 -44.17 28.70
CA ALA A 18 -22.43 -43.11 27.90
C ALA A 18 -22.18 -41.72 28.51
N TYR A 19 -22.30 -41.60 29.84
CA TYR A 19 -22.01 -40.36 30.55
C TYR A 19 -20.53 -39.95 30.42
N LEU A 20 -19.60 -40.90 30.57
CA LEU A 20 -18.17 -40.66 30.38
C LEU A 20 -17.84 -40.25 28.95
N VAL A 21 -18.46 -40.88 27.94
CA VAL A 21 -18.30 -40.48 26.53
C VAL A 21 -18.83 -39.07 26.29
N CYS A 22 -19.99 -38.71 26.85
CA CYS A 22 -20.51 -37.34 26.75
C CYS A 22 -19.58 -36.31 27.41
N LEU A 23 -19.03 -36.62 28.59
CA LEU A 23 -18.03 -35.77 29.25
C LEU A 23 -16.75 -35.64 28.40
N PHE A 24 -16.26 -36.74 27.83
CA PHE A 24 -15.05 -36.74 27.02
C PHE A 24 -15.23 -35.93 25.73
N VAL A 25 -16.37 -36.10 25.05
CA VAL A 25 -16.73 -35.31 23.86
C VAL A 25 -16.90 -33.83 24.18
N GLN A 26 -17.36 -33.48 25.39
CA GLN A 26 -17.44 -32.09 25.85
C GLN A 26 -16.06 -31.50 26.15
N VAL A 27 -15.15 -32.29 26.73
CA VAL A 27 -13.78 -31.84 27.06
C VAL A 27 -12.92 -31.69 25.80
N GLU A 28 -13.07 -32.58 24.81
CA GLU A 28 -12.34 -32.49 23.54
C GLU A 28 -12.80 -31.32 22.66
N ARG A 29 -14.00 -30.78 22.88
CA ARG A 29 -14.47 -29.54 22.23
C ARG A 29 -14.09 -28.31 23.04
N SER A 30 -12.84 -28.21 23.46
CA SER A 30 -12.32 -26.91 23.88
C SER A 30 -12.47 -25.94 22.71
N PRO A 31 -13.16 -24.80 22.87
CA PRO A 31 -13.41 -23.89 21.76
C PRO A 31 -12.07 -23.43 21.19
N GLU A 32 -11.96 -23.46 19.87
CA GLU A 32 -10.75 -23.03 19.20
C GLU A 32 -10.53 -21.55 19.54
N THR A 33 -9.35 -21.22 20.06
CA THR A 33 -9.01 -19.84 20.45
C THR A 33 -7.79 -19.36 19.69
N ALA A 34 -7.80 -18.09 19.33
CA ALA A 34 -6.66 -17.42 18.74
C ALA A 34 -6.24 -16.23 19.61
N SER A 35 -4.94 -15.97 19.68
CA SER A 35 -4.43 -14.78 20.35
C SER A 35 -4.54 -13.57 19.43
N VAL A 36 -4.97 -12.45 20.00
CA VAL A 36 -4.99 -11.16 19.32
C VAL A 36 -3.57 -10.59 19.31
N CYS A 37 -3.09 -10.18 18.15
CA CYS A 37 -1.77 -9.56 18.02
C CYS A 37 -1.90 -8.16 17.43
N ARG A 38 -1.11 -7.20 17.90
CA ARG A 38 -1.01 -5.91 17.21
C ARG A 38 -0.29 -6.12 15.87
N MET A 39 -0.80 -5.49 14.82
CA MET A 39 -0.21 -5.61 13.49
C MET A 39 -0.44 -4.33 12.68
N GLU A 40 0.60 -3.94 11.96
CA GLU A 40 0.54 -2.94 10.91
C GLU A 40 0.41 -3.65 9.57
N VAL A 41 -0.55 -3.23 8.76
CA VAL A 41 -0.73 -3.72 7.39
C VAL A 41 -0.58 -2.54 6.46
N ASP A 42 0.32 -2.71 5.49
CA ASP A 42 0.43 -1.79 4.38
C ASP A 42 -0.44 -2.33 3.24
N ASP A 43 -1.61 -1.72 3.00
CA ASP A 43 -2.43 -2.03 1.81
C ASP A 43 -1.71 -1.43 0.59
N SER A 44 -0.84 -2.25 0.01
CA SER A 44 0.12 -1.85 -1.00
C SER A 44 0.06 -2.73 -2.24
N VAL A 45 0.43 -2.13 -3.38
CA VAL A 45 0.59 -2.85 -4.64
C VAL A 45 1.92 -2.47 -5.28
N GLU A 46 2.62 -3.47 -5.79
CA GLU A 46 3.77 -3.22 -6.67
C GLU A 46 3.31 -2.83 -8.06
N ALA A 47 3.89 -1.77 -8.58
CA ALA A 47 3.61 -1.22 -9.89
C ALA A 47 4.91 -1.05 -10.68
N VAL A 48 4.88 -1.38 -11.97
CA VAL A 48 5.97 -1.09 -12.90
C VAL A 48 5.47 -0.11 -13.93
N GLY A 49 6.11 1.05 -14.02
CA GLY A 49 5.62 2.17 -14.80
C GLY A 49 6.73 3.12 -15.23
N ARG A 50 6.33 4.30 -15.71
CA ARG A 50 7.24 5.35 -16.16
C ARG A 50 7.07 6.61 -15.34
N VAL A 51 8.16 7.32 -15.15
CA VAL A 51 8.16 8.66 -14.56
C VAL A 51 7.98 9.70 -15.66
N GLN A 52 7.19 10.72 -15.37
CA GLN A 52 6.95 11.89 -16.19
C GLN A 52 7.15 13.13 -15.32
N CYS A 53 7.60 14.21 -15.93
CA CYS A 53 7.86 15.48 -15.27
C CYS A 53 7.45 16.63 -16.19
N ASP A 54 7.21 17.78 -15.59
CA ASP A 54 7.05 19.04 -16.32
C ASP A 54 8.46 19.54 -16.68
N ALA A 55 8.66 19.86 -17.96
CA ALA A 55 9.93 20.34 -18.48
C ALA A 55 9.74 21.36 -19.60
N GLU A 56 10.68 22.27 -19.73
CA GLU A 56 10.72 23.26 -20.82
C GLU A 56 11.97 23.06 -21.66
N TYR A 57 11.79 23.04 -22.98
CA TYR A 57 12.88 22.87 -23.93
C TYR A 57 13.73 24.14 -24.04
N ILE A 58 15.04 23.96 -24.00
CA ILE A 58 16.02 24.96 -24.38
C ILE A 58 16.18 24.85 -25.89
N THR A 59 15.93 25.94 -26.60
CA THR A 59 16.04 25.99 -28.06
C THR A 59 17.20 26.88 -28.49
N ALA A 60 17.84 26.51 -29.60
CA ALA A 60 18.91 27.29 -30.19
C ALA A 60 18.76 27.30 -31.72
N SER A 61 18.98 28.47 -32.34
CA SER A 61 18.84 28.66 -33.78
C SER A 61 20.17 28.62 -34.52
N PHE A 62 21.21 28.05 -33.92
CA PHE A 62 22.58 28.04 -34.41
C PHE A 62 23.15 26.62 -34.43
N GLU A 63 24.13 26.39 -35.31
CA GLU A 63 24.61 25.06 -35.67
C GLU A 63 25.36 24.33 -34.55
N THR A 64 26.15 25.06 -33.74
CA THR A 64 26.95 24.47 -32.66
C THR A 64 26.65 25.10 -31.32
N VAL A 65 26.36 24.26 -30.32
CA VAL A 65 25.98 24.66 -28.96
C VAL A 65 26.97 24.08 -27.95
N TYR A 66 27.55 24.93 -27.12
CA TYR A 66 28.44 24.56 -26.03
C TYR A 66 27.75 24.80 -24.68
N PHE A 67 27.41 23.72 -23.97
CA PHE A 67 26.80 23.82 -22.64
C PHE A 67 27.83 24.27 -21.59
N THR A 68 27.46 25.27 -20.79
CA THR A 68 28.23 25.71 -19.61
C THR A 68 27.79 24.98 -18.33
N VAL A 69 26.73 24.19 -18.41
CA VAL A 69 26.17 23.41 -17.30
C VAL A 69 26.31 21.91 -17.53
N SER A 70 26.38 21.17 -16.42
CA SER A 70 26.49 19.70 -16.41
C SER A 70 25.12 19.03 -16.33
N GLU A 71 25.03 17.80 -16.83
CA GLU A 71 23.84 16.96 -16.70
C GLU A 71 23.40 16.83 -15.23
N GLY A 72 22.10 16.99 -14.96
CA GLY A 72 21.53 16.94 -13.60
C GLY A 72 21.85 18.17 -12.73
N GLN A 73 22.50 19.20 -13.27
CA GLN A 73 22.77 20.42 -12.51
C GLN A 73 21.50 21.26 -12.33
N TRP A 74 21.24 21.69 -11.08
CA TRP A 74 20.20 22.67 -10.81
C TRP A 74 20.60 24.06 -11.33
N VAL A 75 19.68 24.72 -12.03
CA VAL A 75 19.84 26.07 -12.58
C VAL A 75 18.64 26.95 -12.23
N SER A 76 18.89 28.24 -12.05
CA SER A 76 17.83 29.25 -11.92
C SER A 76 17.37 29.69 -13.32
N GLY A 77 16.10 30.10 -13.44
CA GLY A 77 15.61 30.75 -14.66
C GLY A 77 16.45 31.98 -15.02
N GLY A 78 16.74 32.16 -16.30
CA GLY A 78 17.61 33.22 -16.82
C GLY A 78 19.11 32.95 -16.67
N LYS A 79 19.54 31.87 -16.01
CA LYS A 79 20.97 31.50 -15.92
C LYS A 79 21.48 31.10 -17.31
N LEU A 80 22.70 31.54 -17.65
CA LEU A 80 23.39 31.07 -18.84
C LEU A 80 23.60 29.55 -18.76
N VAL A 81 23.10 28.82 -19.77
CA VAL A 81 23.19 27.35 -19.86
C VAL A 81 23.98 26.88 -21.07
N ALA A 82 24.00 27.66 -22.15
CA ALA A 82 24.82 27.35 -23.31
C ALA A 82 25.27 28.60 -24.07
N LEU A 83 26.30 28.41 -24.90
CA LEU A 83 26.87 29.39 -25.80
C LEU A 83 26.75 28.86 -27.24
N GLY A 84 26.36 29.72 -28.16
CA GLY A 84 26.31 29.42 -29.57
C GLY A 84 27.52 29.94 -30.32
N ASP A 85 28.05 29.08 -31.19
CA ASP A 85 29.19 29.41 -32.06
C ASP A 85 30.47 29.80 -31.29
N ALA A 86 31.57 30.01 -31.99
CA ALA A 86 32.85 30.44 -31.41
C ALA A 86 32.89 31.92 -31.01
N SER A 87 31.86 32.71 -31.37
CA SER A 87 31.83 34.16 -31.15
C SER A 87 31.45 34.58 -29.73
N PHE A 88 30.95 33.66 -28.88
CA PHE A 88 30.50 33.95 -27.50
C PHE A 88 29.39 35.01 -27.36
N GLU A 89 28.83 35.53 -28.45
CA GLU A 89 27.76 36.53 -28.44
C GLU A 89 26.37 35.90 -28.35
N ASN A 90 26.22 34.64 -28.81
CA ASN A 90 24.96 33.93 -28.80
C ASN A 90 24.74 33.22 -27.46
N LEU A 91 24.13 33.92 -26.50
CA LEU A 91 23.87 33.40 -25.17
C LEU A 91 22.53 32.66 -25.12
N VAL A 92 22.51 31.45 -24.56
CA VAL A 92 21.29 30.69 -24.27
C VAL A 92 21.10 30.60 -22.78
N THR A 93 19.93 31.01 -22.32
CA THR A 93 19.57 31.03 -20.90
C THR A 93 18.50 30.00 -20.57
N ALA A 94 18.46 29.57 -19.32
CA ALA A 94 17.45 28.64 -18.83
C ALA A 94 16.06 29.29 -18.88
N PRO A 95 15.05 28.67 -19.53
CA PRO A 95 13.70 29.23 -19.61
C PRO A 95 13.03 29.32 -18.23
N CYS A 96 13.33 28.35 -17.35
CA CYS A 96 12.81 28.28 -15.99
C CYS A 96 13.86 27.72 -15.02
N ALA A 97 13.52 27.67 -13.73
CA ALA A 97 14.36 27.02 -12.73
C ALA A 97 14.11 25.51 -12.70
N GLY A 98 15.17 24.72 -12.58
CA GLY A 98 15.06 23.27 -12.57
C GLY A 98 16.38 22.54 -12.81
N TYR A 99 16.31 21.24 -13.04
CA TYR A 99 17.46 20.40 -13.39
C TYR A 99 17.69 20.39 -14.90
N PHE A 100 18.92 20.68 -15.31
CA PHE A 100 19.31 20.60 -16.72
C PHE A 100 19.49 19.15 -17.16
N THR A 101 18.93 18.82 -18.33
CA THR A 101 19.21 17.56 -19.02
C THR A 101 19.36 17.75 -20.52
N ARG A 102 20.31 17.02 -21.12
CA ARG A 102 20.48 16.92 -22.58
C ARG A 102 19.53 15.94 -23.22
N THR A 103 18.91 15.05 -22.43
CA THR A 103 17.96 14.06 -22.94
C THR A 103 16.70 14.76 -23.42
N LEU A 104 16.41 14.64 -24.71
CA LEU A 104 15.22 15.18 -25.35
C LEU A 104 14.08 14.16 -25.33
N GLY A 105 12.85 14.65 -25.11
CA GLY A 105 11.65 13.83 -25.23
C GLY A 105 11.29 13.58 -26.70
N ALA A 106 10.37 12.65 -26.93
CA ALA A 106 9.86 12.36 -28.28
C ALA A 106 9.07 13.53 -28.89
N ASP A 107 8.62 14.46 -28.06
CA ASP A 107 7.89 15.68 -28.40
C ASP A 107 8.80 16.92 -28.51
N ALA A 108 10.12 16.73 -28.50
CA ALA A 108 11.06 17.84 -28.59
C ALA A 108 10.94 18.57 -29.94
N PRO A 109 10.92 19.93 -29.94
CA PRO A 109 10.98 20.69 -31.18
C PRO A 109 12.32 20.49 -31.89
N GLU A 110 12.34 20.68 -33.20
CA GLU A 110 13.51 20.40 -34.06
C GLU A 110 14.78 21.16 -33.63
N ASN A 111 14.62 22.36 -33.06
CA ASN A 111 15.70 23.21 -32.57
C ASN A 111 15.98 23.07 -31.06
N ALA A 112 15.42 22.04 -30.40
CA ALA A 112 15.73 21.75 -29.01
C ALA A 112 17.15 21.22 -28.87
N VAL A 113 17.89 21.78 -27.92
CA VAL A 113 19.26 21.38 -27.61
C VAL A 113 19.40 20.77 -26.21
N GLY A 114 18.41 21.01 -25.36
CA GLY A 114 18.27 20.40 -24.04
C GLY A 114 16.92 20.75 -23.44
N ARG A 115 16.70 20.42 -22.17
CA ARG A 115 15.52 20.87 -21.43
C ARG A 115 15.84 21.11 -19.95
N ILE A 116 15.01 21.94 -19.32
CA ILE A 116 15.01 22.16 -17.88
C ILE A 116 13.79 21.45 -17.28
N VAL A 117 14.04 20.50 -16.38
CA VAL A 117 13.00 19.78 -15.63
C VAL A 117 12.66 20.58 -14.37
N SER A 118 11.44 21.13 -14.33
CA SER A 118 10.98 22.02 -13.26
C SER A 118 10.17 21.31 -12.16
N GLY A 119 9.82 20.04 -12.36
CA GLY A 119 9.16 19.19 -11.36
C GLY A 119 7.93 18.50 -11.91
N GLY A 120 6.77 18.68 -11.27
CA GLY A 120 5.51 18.11 -11.77
C GLY A 120 5.50 16.58 -11.84
N TRP A 121 6.15 15.94 -10.85
CA TRP A 121 6.44 14.52 -10.85
C TRP A 121 5.19 13.66 -10.92
N ARG A 122 5.13 12.82 -11.95
CA ARG A 122 4.06 11.85 -12.17
C ARG A 122 4.66 10.47 -12.41
N PHE A 123 4.02 9.45 -11.88
CA PHE A 123 4.31 8.06 -12.17
C PHE A 123 3.08 7.41 -12.77
N SER A 124 3.23 6.78 -13.93
CA SER A 124 2.12 6.14 -14.64
C SER A 124 2.39 4.65 -14.80
N ALA A 125 1.46 3.82 -14.33
CA ALA A 125 1.55 2.36 -14.43
C ALA A 125 0.19 1.70 -14.68
N LYS A 126 0.19 0.56 -15.37
CA LYS A 126 -1.01 -0.28 -15.49
C LYS A 126 -1.19 -1.14 -14.25
N LEU A 127 -2.36 -1.08 -13.64
CA LEU A 127 -2.74 -1.86 -12.46
C LEU A 127 -3.96 -2.73 -12.77
N LYS A 128 -3.91 -4.01 -12.40
CA LYS A 128 -5.06 -4.92 -12.54
C LYS A 128 -6.23 -4.50 -11.64
N ASN A 129 -5.92 -3.96 -10.47
CA ASN A 129 -6.84 -3.44 -9.48
C ASN A 129 -7.06 -1.92 -9.60
N ALA A 130 -6.88 -1.33 -10.79
CA ALA A 130 -7.08 0.11 -11.00
C ALA A 130 -8.48 0.59 -10.57
N GLY A 131 -9.50 -0.27 -10.68
CA GLY A 131 -10.88 0.03 -10.26
C GLY A 131 -11.09 0.17 -8.75
N GLU A 132 -10.11 -0.21 -7.91
CA GLU A 132 -10.15 0.01 -6.46
C GLU A 132 -9.75 1.45 -6.07
N TYR A 133 -9.12 2.19 -6.99
CA TYR A 133 -8.62 3.54 -6.76
C TYR A 133 -9.61 4.62 -7.20
N ARG A 134 -9.51 5.80 -6.59
CA ARG A 134 -10.30 6.98 -6.95
C ARG A 134 -9.40 8.17 -7.27
N VAL A 135 -9.77 8.97 -8.26
CA VAL A 135 -9.10 10.24 -8.55
C VAL A 135 -9.15 11.14 -7.30
N GLY A 136 -8.01 11.75 -6.96
CA GLY A 136 -7.82 12.56 -5.75
C GLY A 136 -7.49 11.75 -4.49
N GLN A 137 -7.56 10.41 -4.53
CA GLN A 137 -7.18 9.56 -3.41
C GLN A 137 -5.71 9.77 -3.05
N ARG A 138 -5.44 9.97 -1.75
CA ARG A 138 -4.08 10.08 -1.20
C ARG A 138 -3.49 8.69 -0.98
N LEU A 139 -2.19 8.58 -1.20
CA LEU A 139 -1.40 7.38 -1.00
C LEU A 139 0.06 7.76 -0.85
N TYR A 140 0.91 6.75 -0.66
CA TYR A 140 2.35 6.87 -0.69
C TYR A 140 2.91 6.11 -1.88
N LEU A 141 3.88 6.73 -2.55
CA LEU A 141 4.67 6.11 -3.60
C LEU A 141 6.08 5.88 -3.04
N THR A 142 6.51 4.63 -3.02
CA THR A 142 7.82 4.23 -2.47
C THR A 142 8.72 3.76 -3.61
N VAL A 143 9.91 4.35 -3.68
CA VAL A 143 10.99 3.97 -4.62
C VAL A 143 12.24 3.63 -3.82
N PHE A 144 12.91 4.66 -3.33
CA PHE A 144 14.01 4.59 -2.35
C PHE A 144 13.50 5.00 -0.98
N ASP A 145 12.79 6.13 -0.94
CA ASP A 145 12.04 6.62 0.21
C ASP A 145 10.53 6.61 -0.09
N LYS A 146 9.76 6.88 0.96
CA LYS A 146 8.30 6.93 0.93
C LYS A 146 7.82 8.37 0.69
N TYR A 147 7.17 8.62 -0.44
CA TYR A 147 6.75 9.96 -0.84
C TYR A 147 5.22 10.12 -0.79
N PRO A 148 4.69 11.17 -0.14
CA PRO A 148 3.27 11.48 -0.21
C PRO A 148 2.84 11.79 -1.64
N ALA A 149 1.76 11.15 -2.07
CA ALA A 149 1.25 11.22 -3.42
C ALA A 149 -0.28 11.19 -3.46
N TYR A 150 -0.84 11.40 -4.65
CA TYR A 150 -2.26 11.21 -4.90
C TYR A 150 -2.52 10.73 -6.32
N ILE A 151 -3.65 10.05 -6.51
CA ILE A 151 -4.11 9.65 -7.84
C ILE A 151 -4.56 10.89 -8.61
N GLU A 152 -3.83 11.25 -9.66
CA GLU A 152 -4.19 12.38 -10.53
C GLU A 152 -5.18 11.95 -11.62
N LYS A 153 -4.98 10.77 -12.20
CA LYS A 153 -5.79 10.25 -13.31
C LYS A 153 -5.86 8.73 -13.29
N ILE A 154 -7.01 8.19 -13.71
CA ILE A 154 -7.19 6.76 -14.00
C ILE A 154 -7.78 6.65 -15.41
N ASP A 155 -7.13 5.92 -16.30
CA ASP A 155 -7.57 5.73 -17.69
C ASP A 155 -7.12 4.35 -18.22
N ASN A 156 -8.04 3.55 -18.75
CA ASN A 156 -7.76 2.21 -19.31
C ASN A 156 -6.84 1.33 -18.41
N ASN A 157 -7.19 1.22 -17.13
CA ASN A 157 -6.40 0.55 -16.08
C ASN A 157 -5.00 1.13 -15.83
N THR A 158 -4.68 2.28 -16.42
CA THR A 158 -3.47 3.04 -16.15
C THR A 158 -3.77 4.05 -15.06
N VAL A 159 -3.01 3.97 -13.97
CA VAL A 159 -3.07 4.92 -12.86
C VAL A 159 -1.90 5.87 -12.99
N THR A 160 -2.19 7.16 -13.02
CA THR A 160 -1.20 8.24 -12.95
C THR A 160 -1.23 8.81 -11.54
N VAL A 161 -0.12 8.64 -10.84
CA VAL A 161 0.12 9.10 -9.47
C VAL A 161 0.96 10.36 -9.53
N ARG A 162 0.54 11.43 -8.85
CA ARG A 162 1.31 12.66 -8.74
C ARG A 162 1.97 12.75 -7.38
N CYS A 163 3.25 13.10 -7.37
CA CYS A 163 4.03 13.39 -6.17
C CYS A 163 4.64 14.79 -6.26
N LYS A 164 4.99 15.36 -5.10
CA LYS A 164 5.61 16.70 -5.04
C LYS A 164 7.12 16.67 -5.29
N THR A 165 7.77 15.55 -4.95
CA THR A 165 9.23 15.40 -4.98
C THR A 165 9.61 13.91 -4.96
N GLY A 166 10.92 13.61 -5.10
CA GLY A 166 11.48 12.28 -4.87
C GLY A 166 11.72 11.42 -6.11
N LEU A 167 11.33 11.91 -7.29
CA LEU A 167 11.50 11.19 -8.57
C LEU A 167 12.59 11.78 -9.47
N ASP A 168 13.31 12.79 -9.00
CA ASP A 168 14.42 13.44 -9.71
C ASP A 168 15.60 12.48 -9.94
N ALA A 169 15.94 11.66 -8.96
CA ALA A 169 17.03 10.68 -9.06
C ALA A 169 16.78 9.54 -10.07
N VAL A 170 15.54 9.39 -10.54
CA VAL A 170 15.11 8.28 -11.43
C VAL A 170 14.57 8.77 -12.76
N LEU A 171 14.85 10.02 -13.11
CA LEU A 171 14.42 10.65 -14.38
C LEU A 171 14.85 9.85 -15.62
N GLU A 172 16.07 9.32 -15.62
CA GLU A 172 16.65 8.62 -16.77
C GLU A 172 16.23 7.13 -16.83
N ALA A 173 15.40 6.65 -15.89
CA ALA A 173 14.93 5.28 -15.89
C ALA A 173 13.76 5.09 -16.87
N ASP A 174 13.92 4.23 -17.88
CA ASP A 174 12.83 3.91 -18.83
C ASP A 174 11.63 3.25 -18.13
N LYS A 175 11.88 2.39 -17.14
CA LYS A 175 10.86 1.80 -16.28
C LYS A 175 11.31 1.78 -14.83
N LEU A 176 10.38 2.10 -13.95
CA LEU A 176 10.58 2.11 -12.51
C LEU A 176 9.60 1.15 -11.85
N ARG A 177 10.11 0.32 -10.94
CA ARG A 177 9.28 -0.46 -10.02
C ARG A 177 9.07 0.39 -8.77
N VAL A 178 7.81 0.54 -8.36
CA VAL A 178 7.43 1.30 -7.17
C VAL A 178 6.39 0.52 -6.37
N THR A 179 6.28 0.84 -5.09
CA THR A 179 5.20 0.37 -4.24
C THR A 179 4.23 1.52 -4.00
N LEU A 180 2.94 1.29 -4.26
CA LEU A 180 1.87 2.25 -3.99
C LEU A 180 1.10 1.78 -2.76
N SER A 181 1.07 2.56 -1.68
CA SER A 181 0.35 2.22 -0.45
C SER A 181 -0.66 3.25 -0.01
N THR A 182 -1.89 2.82 0.29
CA THR A 182 -3.00 3.76 0.58
C THR A 182 -3.02 4.23 2.04
N ALA A 183 -2.60 3.38 2.98
CA ALA A 183 -2.37 3.73 4.38
C ALA A 183 -1.58 2.60 5.07
N GLU A 184 -0.74 2.99 6.04
CA GLU A 184 -0.33 2.08 7.11
C GLU A 184 -1.52 1.95 8.06
N LEU A 185 -2.18 0.79 8.03
CA LEU A 185 -3.30 0.49 8.91
C LEU A 185 -2.74 -0.23 10.14
N GLU A 186 -2.76 0.43 11.29
CA GLU A 186 -2.48 -0.21 12.57
C GLU A 186 -3.78 -0.68 13.22
N GLY A 187 -3.80 -1.95 13.65
CA GLY A 187 -4.91 -2.51 14.40
C GLY A 187 -4.56 -3.80 15.12
N LEU A 188 -5.59 -4.40 15.70
CA LEU A 188 -5.51 -5.72 16.32
C LEU A 188 -5.91 -6.78 15.29
N ARG A 189 -5.00 -7.71 15.01
CA ARG A 189 -5.26 -8.85 14.13
C ARG A 189 -6.16 -9.85 14.84
N VAL A 190 -7.27 -10.19 14.20
CA VAL A 190 -8.16 -11.28 14.60
C VAL A 190 -8.36 -12.25 13.43
N PRO A 191 -8.58 -13.56 13.67
CA PRO A 191 -8.99 -14.46 12.61
C PRO A 191 -10.33 -14.02 12.02
N GLN A 192 -10.48 -14.08 10.70
CA GLN A 192 -11.75 -13.72 10.05
C GLN A 192 -12.94 -14.54 10.57
N ARG A 193 -12.70 -15.80 10.96
CA ARG A 193 -13.72 -16.69 11.55
C ARG A 193 -14.15 -16.32 12.97
N ALA A 194 -13.35 -15.52 13.67
CA ALA A 194 -13.70 -14.98 14.99
C ALA A 194 -14.55 -13.69 14.88
N LEU A 195 -14.60 -13.09 13.69
CA LEU A 195 -15.37 -11.89 13.43
C LEU A 195 -16.83 -12.26 13.14
N HIS A 196 -17.72 -11.68 13.93
CA HIS A 196 -19.16 -11.77 13.75
C HIS A 196 -19.72 -10.40 13.38
N SER A 197 -20.93 -10.38 12.82
CA SER A 197 -21.65 -9.15 12.54
C SER A 197 -23.15 -9.37 12.72
N ASP A 198 -23.81 -8.40 13.33
CA ASP A 198 -25.26 -8.34 13.53
C ASP A 198 -25.78 -6.92 13.24
N ASP A 199 -27.04 -6.64 13.59
CA ASP A 199 -27.68 -5.33 13.35
C ASP A 199 -27.03 -4.18 14.15
N GLU A 200 -26.24 -4.46 15.20
CA GLU A 200 -25.52 -3.46 15.99
C GLU A 200 -24.09 -3.20 15.48
N GLY A 201 -23.58 -4.04 14.57
CA GLY A 201 -22.26 -3.91 13.96
C GLY A 201 -21.40 -5.16 14.08
N SER A 202 -20.08 -4.99 13.94
CA SER A 202 -19.12 -6.09 14.03
C SER A 202 -18.64 -6.33 15.46
N PHE A 203 -18.41 -7.59 15.82
CA PHE A 203 -17.98 -7.97 17.18
C PHE A 203 -17.16 -9.28 17.17
N VAL A 204 -16.42 -9.52 18.26
CA VAL A 204 -15.70 -10.77 18.53
C VAL A 204 -16.06 -11.28 19.93
N TYR A 205 -15.97 -12.60 20.14
CA TYR A 205 -16.08 -13.18 21.49
C TYR A 205 -14.71 -13.30 22.13
N VAL A 206 -14.47 -12.52 23.19
CA VAL A 206 -13.22 -12.56 23.95
C VAL A 206 -13.40 -13.47 25.16
N LEU A 207 -12.47 -14.38 25.39
CA LEU A 207 -12.48 -15.24 26.57
C LEU A 207 -11.91 -14.46 27.77
N LYS A 208 -12.78 -14.03 28.69
CA LYS A 208 -12.39 -13.38 29.95
C LYS A 208 -12.80 -14.26 31.12
N ALA A 209 -11.83 -14.65 31.96
CA ALA A 209 -12.06 -15.55 33.09
C ALA A 209 -12.88 -16.81 32.70
N ASP A 210 -12.50 -17.44 31.59
CA ASP A 210 -13.14 -18.62 31.00
C ASP A 210 -14.61 -18.46 30.58
N LYS A 211 -15.09 -17.22 30.44
CA LYS A 211 -16.42 -16.90 29.89
C LYS A 211 -16.27 -16.10 28.59
N PRO A 212 -16.97 -16.48 27.50
CA PRO A 212 -17.00 -15.66 26.30
C PRO A 212 -17.82 -14.40 26.55
N GLU A 213 -17.22 -13.25 26.27
CA GLU A 213 -17.88 -11.95 26.34
C GLU A 213 -17.90 -11.30 24.95
N ARG A 214 -19.09 -10.83 24.54
CA ARG A 214 -19.27 -10.09 23.29
C ARG A 214 -18.55 -8.75 23.39
N THR A 215 -17.55 -8.53 22.54
CA THR A 215 -16.79 -7.29 22.49
C THR A 215 -16.98 -6.64 21.12
N PRO A 216 -17.62 -5.46 21.04
CA PRO A 216 -17.82 -4.76 19.78
C PRO A 216 -16.49 -4.28 19.21
N VAL A 217 -16.35 -4.32 17.89
CA VAL A 217 -15.14 -3.92 17.17
C VAL A 217 -15.47 -3.21 15.86
N GLU A 218 -14.64 -2.25 15.49
CA GLU A 218 -14.63 -1.62 14.17
C GLU A 218 -13.63 -2.33 13.26
N VAL A 219 -14.06 -2.72 12.06
CA VAL A 219 -13.19 -3.38 11.07
C VAL A 219 -12.43 -2.33 10.28
N ILE A 220 -11.10 -2.33 10.42
CA ILE A 220 -10.18 -1.39 9.74
C ILE A 220 -9.75 -1.97 8.39
N PHE A 221 -9.47 -3.27 8.36
CA PHE A 221 -9.00 -3.97 7.17
C PHE A 221 -9.57 -5.39 7.16
N ASN A 222 -10.07 -5.84 6.01
CA ASN A 222 -10.54 -7.21 5.83
C ASN A 222 -10.32 -7.66 4.38
N LYS A 223 -9.16 -8.26 4.11
CA LYS A 223 -8.83 -8.85 2.80
C LYS A 223 -7.96 -10.09 3.01
N ASN A 224 -8.08 -11.09 2.11
CA ASN A 224 -7.21 -12.27 2.07
C ASN A 224 -7.09 -13.05 3.40
N GLY A 225 -8.16 -13.13 4.19
CA GLY A 225 -8.16 -13.81 5.51
C GLY A 225 -7.48 -13.01 6.63
N LEU A 226 -7.00 -11.81 6.33
CA LEU A 226 -6.40 -10.88 7.28
C LEU A 226 -7.46 -9.87 7.73
N CYS A 227 -7.79 -9.89 9.02
CA CYS A 227 -8.72 -8.94 9.60
C CYS A 227 -8.01 -8.11 10.68
N LEU A 228 -7.99 -6.78 10.47
CA LEU A 228 -7.57 -5.80 11.47
C LEU A 228 -8.81 -5.11 12.03
N VAL A 229 -8.86 -5.03 13.34
CA VAL A 229 -9.95 -4.37 14.06
C VAL A 229 -9.44 -3.39 15.11
N LYS A 230 -10.30 -2.46 15.52
CA LYS A 230 -10.14 -1.57 16.68
C LYS A 230 -11.33 -1.74 17.60
N GLY A 231 -11.12 -1.63 18.91
CA GLY A 231 -12.22 -1.68 19.87
C GLY A 231 -11.72 -1.45 21.30
N ASP A 232 -12.49 -0.70 22.08
CA ASP A 232 -12.08 -0.25 23.42
C ASP A 232 -11.95 -1.40 24.44
N GLY A 233 -12.58 -2.54 24.16
CA GLY A 233 -12.57 -3.73 25.02
C GLY A 233 -11.64 -4.85 24.56
N LEU A 234 -10.86 -4.64 23.50
CA LEU A 234 -9.97 -5.64 22.91
C LEU A 234 -8.52 -5.21 23.03
N PHE A 235 -7.66 -6.10 23.52
CA PHE A 235 -6.24 -5.83 23.73
C PHE A 235 -5.37 -6.95 23.19
N GLU A 236 -4.10 -6.63 22.98
CA GLU A 236 -3.09 -7.61 22.57
C GLU A 236 -2.97 -8.75 23.57
N ASN A 237 -2.69 -9.96 23.07
CA ASN A 237 -2.60 -11.23 23.79
C ASN A 237 -3.92 -11.73 24.42
N MET A 238 -5.04 -11.03 24.24
CA MET A 238 -6.34 -11.60 24.59
C MET A 238 -6.68 -12.79 23.69
N LYS A 239 -7.47 -13.74 24.20
CA LYS A 239 -7.94 -14.88 23.42
C LYS A 239 -9.32 -14.60 22.86
N VAL A 240 -9.46 -14.72 21.54
CA VAL A 240 -10.76 -14.67 20.86
C VAL A 240 -11.21 -16.07 20.46
N LEU A 241 -12.50 -16.34 20.54
CA LEU A 241 -13.07 -17.58 20.06
C LEU A 241 -13.13 -17.60 18.54
N VAL A 242 -12.75 -18.72 17.95
CA VAL A 242 -12.82 -18.98 16.51
C VAL A 242 -14.01 -19.91 16.26
N GLY A 243 -14.99 -19.43 15.47
CA GLY A 243 -16.20 -20.17 15.11
C GLY A 243 -16.03 -21.08 13.90
#